data_AF-A0A939JWY3-F1
#
_entry.id   AF-A0A939JWY3-F1
#
_cell.length_a   1.000
_cell.length_b   1.000
_cell.length_c   1.000
_cell.angle_alpha   90.00
_cell.angle_beta   90.00
_cell.angle_gamma   90.00
#
_symmetry.space_group_name_H-M   'P 1'
#
loop_
_entity.id
_entity.type
_entity.pdbx_description
1 polymer ?
#
loop_
_entity_poly.entity_id
_entity_poly.type
_entity_poly.pdbx_seq_one_letter_code
_entity_poly.pdbx_strand_id
1 'polypeptide(L)'
;MVGFGGLAGCTKGPLPPVFGAVFGLENAESVPFRSGKVGEPGVEPGDRVIGLAANAPGQCIYRRAGSGYRYLAACPEGYGV
;
A
#
# COMPACT_ATOMS: atom_id res chain seq x y z
N MET A 1 -21.84 -33.49 31.07
CA MET A 1 -20.98 -32.45 31.69
C MET A 1 -19.68 -33.14 32.04
N VAL A 2 -18.51 -32.84 31.48
CA VAL A 2 -17.91 -31.52 31.16
C VAL A 2 -17.15 -31.64 29.83
N GLY A 3 -17.30 -30.64 28.97
CA GLY A 3 -16.61 -30.56 27.68
C GLY A 3 -15.20 -30.01 27.80
N PHE A 4 -14.34 -30.41 26.86
CA PHE A 4 -13.10 -29.72 26.56
C PHE A 4 -12.99 -29.60 25.04
N GLY A 5 -13.30 -28.41 24.53
CA GLY A 5 -13.08 -28.03 23.15
C GLY A 5 -11.58 -28.05 22.86
N GLY A 6 -11.16 -29.02 22.06
CA GLY A 6 -9.82 -29.03 21.49
C GLY A 6 -9.71 -27.85 20.51
N LEU A 7 -8.90 -26.87 20.88
CA LEU A 7 -8.38 -25.85 19.98
C LEU A 7 -7.86 -26.55 18.72
N ALA A 8 -8.57 -26.41 17.60
CA ALA A 8 -8.09 -26.81 16.29
C ALA A 8 -6.87 -25.94 15.98
N GLY A 9 -5.69 -26.46 16.32
CA GLY A 9 -4.43 -25.86 15.90
C GLY A 9 -4.41 -25.78 14.38
N CYS A 10 -4.05 -24.62 13.84
CA CYS A 10 -3.70 -24.46 12.44
C CYS A 10 -2.52 -25.38 12.13
N THR A 11 -2.81 -26.61 11.72
CA THR A 11 -1.81 -27.55 11.28
C THR A 11 -1.25 -27.06 9.96
N LYS A 12 0.07 -26.87 9.93
CA LYS A 12 0.89 -26.80 8.72
C LYS A 12 0.66 -28.08 7.90
N GLY A 13 -0.40 -28.11 7.11
CA GLY A 13 -0.56 -29.10 6.05
C GLY A 13 0.43 -28.83 4.91
N PRO A 14 0.71 -29.83 4.05
CA PRO A 14 1.48 -29.60 2.83
C PRO A 14 0.81 -28.46 2.04
N LEU A 15 1.60 -27.43 1.75
CA LEU A 15 1.13 -26.28 0.99
C LEU A 15 0.66 -26.78 -0.39
N PRO A 16 -0.44 -26.22 -0.93
CA PRO A 16 -0.91 -26.61 -2.26
C PRO A 16 0.23 -26.52 -3.29
N PRO A 17 0.23 -27.36 -4.34
CA PRO A 17 1.28 -27.36 -5.37
C PRO A 17 1.41 -26.02 -6.14
N VAL A 18 0.45 -25.10 -5.94
CA VAL A 18 0.43 -23.74 -6.49
C VAL A 18 1.04 -22.70 -5.55
N PHE A 19 1.44 -23.06 -4.34
CA PHE A 19 1.99 -22.13 -3.35
C PHE A 19 3.40 -21.70 -3.77
N GLY A 20 3.54 -20.45 -4.23
CA GLY A 20 4.78 -19.91 -4.79
C GLY A 20 4.95 -20.16 -6.30
N ALA A 21 3.96 -20.76 -6.97
CA ALA A 21 4.01 -20.94 -8.42
C ALA A 21 3.79 -19.59 -9.13
N VAL A 22 4.81 -19.11 -9.84
CA VAL A 22 4.70 -18.04 -10.83
C VAL A 22 4.56 -18.70 -12.19
N PHE A 23 3.33 -18.84 -12.68
CA PHE A 23 3.07 -19.56 -13.93
C PHE A 23 3.82 -18.94 -15.12
N GLY A 24 4.59 -19.76 -15.84
CA GLY A 24 5.26 -19.37 -17.09
C GLY A 24 6.66 -18.76 -16.96
N LEU A 25 7.25 -18.71 -15.76
CA LEU A 25 8.62 -18.23 -15.55
C LEU A 25 9.48 -19.32 -14.86
N GLU A 26 10.56 -19.74 -15.52
CA GLU A 26 11.59 -20.59 -14.92
C GLU A 26 12.55 -19.71 -14.10
N ASN A 27 12.80 -20.05 -12.83
CA ASN A 27 13.68 -19.31 -11.90
C ASN A 27 13.20 -17.89 -11.51
N ALA A 28 11.88 -17.65 -11.44
CA ALA A 28 11.37 -16.37 -10.96
C ALA A 28 11.76 -16.13 -9.49
N GLU A 29 12.38 -14.98 -9.22
CA GLU A 29 12.60 -14.50 -7.85
C GLU A 29 11.25 -14.26 -7.17
N SER A 30 10.97 -15.03 -6.10
CA SER A 30 9.73 -14.88 -5.33
C SER A 30 9.98 -14.02 -4.09
N VAL A 31 9.41 -12.82 -4.06
CA VAL A 31 9.35 -12.00 -2.84
C VAL A 31 8.10 -12.37 -2.05
N PRO A 32 8.21 -12.74 -0.75
CA PRO A 32 7.04 -13.05 0.07
C PRO A 32 6.08 -11.87 0.14
N PHE A 33 4.79 -12.12 -0.07
CA PHE A 33 3.76 -11.11 0.16
C PHE A 33 3.80 -10.66 1.62
N ARG A 34 3.84 -9.34 1.84
CA ARG A 34 3.74 -8.73 3.17
C ARG A 34 2.51 -7.84 3.21
N SER A 35 1.58 -8.17 4.09
CA SER A 35 0.45 -7.30 4.41
C SER A 35 0.94 -6.06 5.14
N GLY A 36 0.48 -4.89 4.73
CA GLY A 36 0.82 -3.62 5.35
C GLY A 36 0.03 -2.47 4.72
N LYS A 37 0.12 -1.29 5.31
CA LYS A 37 -0.41 -0.06 4.71
C LYS A 37 0.76 0.74 4.15
N VAL A 38 0.59 1.28 2.95
CA VAL A 38 1.47 2.35 2.47
C VAL A 38 1.16 3.58 3.32
N GLY A 39 2.20 4.19 3.89
CA GLY A 39 2.03 5.41 4.68
C GLY A 39 1.46 6.53 3.83
N GLU A 40 0.63 7.39 4.44
CA GLU A 40 0.18 8.60 3.76
C GLU A 40 1.39 9.52 3.50
N PRO A 41 1.55 10.02 2.28
CA PRO A 41 2.67 10.87 1.93
C PRO A 41 2.50 12.27 2.55
N GLY A 42 3.48 12.69 3.34
CA GLY A 42 3.58 14.06 3.85
C GLY A 42 4.24 14.99 2.83
N VAL A 43 3.88 16.29 2.88
CA VAL A 43 4.57 17.34 2.12
C VAL A 43 5.92 17.63 2.80
N GLU A 44 7.00 17.66 2.03
CA GLU A 44 8.30 18.11 2.52
C GLU A 44 8.81 19.33 1.74
N PRO A 45 9.88 19.99 2.22
CA PRO A 45 10.46 21.14 1.54
C PRO A 45 10.89 20.82 0.10
N GLY A 46 10.49 21.68 -0.83
CA GLY A 46 10.84 21.58 -2.26
C GLY A 46 9.77 20.91 -3.12
N ASP A 47 8.76 20.30 -2.52
CA ASP A 47 7.60 19.81 -3.28
C ASP A 47 6.81 20.96 -3.87
N ARG A 48 6.13 20.68 -4.98
CA ARG A 48 5.34 21.69 -5.68
C ARG A 48 3.93 21.19 -5.92
N VAL A 49 2.95 22.03 -5.62
CA VAL A 49 1.57 21.83 -6.06
C VAL A 49 1.55 21.93 -7.58
N ILE A 50 0.96 20.93 -8.22
CA ILE A 50 0.79 20.87 -9.67
C ILE A 50 -0.69 20.91 -10.09
N GLY A 51 -1.62 20.84 -9.14
CA GLY A 51 -3.05 20.97 -9.39
C GLY A 51 -3.91 20.67 -8.18
N LEU A 52 -5.20 20.95 -8.31
CA LEU A 52 -6.22 20.58 -7.32
C LEU A 52 -6.67 19.14 -7.55
N ALA A 53 -6.98 18.41 -6.48
CA ALA A 53 -7.55 17.08 -6.57
C ALA A 53 -9.05 17.17 -6.86
N ALA A 54 -9.47 16.78 -8.07
CA ALA A 54 -10.87 16.90 -8.50
C ALA A 54 -11.84 16.07 -7.64
N ASN A 55 -11.39 14.92 -7.14
CA ASN A 55 -12.21 13.97 -6.37
C ASN A 55 -11.96 14.01 -4.85
N ALA A 56 -11.14 14.95 -4.37
CA ALA A 56 -10.78 15.06 -2.96
C ALA A 56 -10.75 16.54 -2.54
N PRO A 57 -11.90 17.10 -2.12
CA PRO A 57 -11.97 18.49 -1.67
C PRO A 57 -10.95 18.79 -0.56
N GLY A 58 -10.28 19.94 -0.67
CA GLY A 58 -9.21 20.33 0.26
C GLY A 58 -7.86 19.64 0.06
N GLN A 59 -7.74 18.73 -0.92
CA GLN A 59 -6.47 18.10 -1.29
C GLN A 59 -5.93 18.63 -2.62
N CYS A 60 -4.60 18.70 -2.68
CA CYS A 60 -3.84 19.13 -3.83
C CYS A 60 -2.94 17.99 -4.31
N ILE A 61 -2.66 17.98 -5.61
CA ILE A 61 -1.70 17.07 -6.21
C ILE A 61 -0.32 17.72 -6.10
N TYR A 62 0.59 17.06 -5.41
CA TYR A 62 1.99 17.45 -5.28
C TYR A 62 2.87 16.65 -6.22
N ARG A 63 3.94 17.29 -6.70
CA ARG A 63 5.09 16.62 -7.33
C ARG A 63 6.28 16.71 -6.39
N ARG A 64 6.89 15.56 -6.14
CA ARG A 64 8.06 15.41 -5.29
C ARG A 64 9.27 16.21 -5.81
N ALA A 65 10.01 16.85 -4.91
CA ALA A 65 11.30 17.46 -5.27
C ALA A 65 12.25 16.42 -5.88
N GLY A 66 12.85 16.75 -7.03
CA GLY A 66 13.86 15.88 -7.67
C GLY A 66 13.35 14.54 -8.22
N SER A 67 12.05 14.26 -8.17
CA SER A 67 11.48 13.03 -8.73
C SER A 67 10.19 13.28 -9.51
N GLY A 68 9.78 12.30 -10.32
CA GLY A 68 8.51 12.33 -11.05
C GLY A 68 7.31 11.90 -10.21
N TYR A 69 7.52 11.53 -8.93
CA TYR A 69 6.47 11.00 -8.07
C TYR A 69 5.41 12.05 -7.76
N ARG A 70 4.15 11.65 -7.88
CA ARG A 70 2.97 12.48 -7.60
C ARG A 70 2.16 11.86 -6.48
N TYR A 71 1.66 12.70 -5.59
CA TYR A 71 0.84 12.26 -4.47
C TYR A 71 -0.17 13.33 -4.06
N LEU A 72 -1.18 12.92 -3.30
CA LEU A 72 -2.18 13.80 -2.73
C LEU A 72 -1.79 14.18 -1.31
N ALA A 73 -1.95 15.45 -0.97
CA ALA A 73 -1.84 15.94 0.39
C ALA A 73 -2.76 17.16 0.58
N ALA A 74 -2.92 17.62 1.82
CA ALA A 74 -3.69 18.84 2.10
C ALA A 74 -3.15 20.03 1.28
N CYS A 75 -4.06 20.82 0.72
CA CYS A 75 -3.68 22.05 0.03
C CYS A 75 -3.05 23.04 1.01
N PRO A 76 -2.05 23.84 0.58
CA PRO A 76 -1.52 24.91 1.40
C PRO A 76 -2.57 26.02 1.56
N GLU A 77 -2.39 26.89 2.56
CA GLU A 77 -3.30 28.02 2.75
C GLU A 77 -3.38 28.91 1.49
N GLY A 78 -4.58 29.40 1.20
CA GLY A 78 -4.87 30.19 -0.02
C GLY A 78 -5.16 29.35 -1.26
N TYR A 79 -5.00 28.03 -1.22
CA TYR A 79 -5.50 27.09 -2.22
C TYR A 79 -6.87 26.56 -1.79
N GLY A 80 -7.86 27.45 -1.73
CA GLY A 80 -9.25 27.12 -1.48
C GLY A 80 -10.14 27.93 -2.40
N VAL A 81 -11.02 27.25 -3.14
CA VAL A 81 -12.26 27.82 -3.69
C VAL A 81 -13.37 27.67 -2.67
#